data_AF-A0A9P9APS9-F1
#
_entry.id   AF-A0A9P9APS9-F1
#
_cell.length_a   1.000
_cell.length_b   1.000
_cell.length_c   1.000
_cell.angle_alpha   90.00
_cell.angle_beta   90.00
_cell.angle_gamma   90.00
#
_symmetry.space_group_name_H-M   'P 1'
#
loop_
_entity.id
_entity.type
_entity.pdbx_description
1 polymer ?
#
loop_
_entity_poly.entity_id
_entity_poly.type
_entity_poly.pdbx_seq_one_letter_code
_entity_poly.pdbx_strand_id
1 'polypeptide(L)'
;MDAMISECAGLVTVERESNIFRLVHYTTQEHFEHTRDSWFAPANADMARTCLAYLTQGHEFHFESCFNHDSGLTAPSYASNNWADHVRDDSIVQQELPRLLEDQKHIDFLWNSTPGRALNRFRSNRGTALRLVARDGLKGTLESLLENCQAVDLRDY
;
A
#
# COMPACT_ATOMS: atom_id res chain seq x y z
N MET A 1 -0.07 -23.66 5.70
CA MET A 1 -1.28 -23.14 6.37
C MET A 1 -1.23 -23.42 7.87
N ASP A 2 -0.93 -24.65 8.29
CA ASP A 2 -0.85 -25.04 9.71
C ASP A 2 0.22 -24.30 10.51
N ALA A 3 1.33 -23.90 9.88
CA ALA A 3 2.36 -23.09 10.53
C ALA A 3 1.79 -21.76 11.07
N MET A 4 1.01 -21.02 10.27
CA MET A 4 0.38 -19.77 10.73
C MET A 4 -0.60 -20.00 11.89
N ILE A 5 -1.39 -21.08 11.86
CA ILE A 5 -2.33 -21.41 12.94
C ILE A 5 -1.57 -21.76 14.24
N SER A 6 -0.46 -22.48 14.11
CA SER A 6 0.43 -22.86 15.21
C SER A 6 1.15 -21.65 15.83
N GLU A 7 1.77 -20.80 15.00
CA GLU A 7 2.47 -19.59 15.46
C GLU A 7 1.51 -18.61 16.14
N CYS A 8 0.29 -18.47 15.63
CA CYS A 8 -0.74 -17.65 16.23
C CYS A 8 -1.41 -18.30 17.46
N ALA A 9 -0.98 -19.49 17.89
CA ALA A 9 -1.44 -20.18 19.09
C ALA A 9 -2.99 -20.26 19.23
N GLY A 10 -3.70 -20.43 18.10
CA GLY A 10 -5.16 -20.50 18.07
C GLY A 10 -5.90 -19.15 18.06
N LEU A 11 -5.18 -18.02 17.93
CA LEU A 11 -5.77 -16.70 17.77
C LEU A 11 -6.48 -16.52 16.41
N VAL A 12 -6.02 -17.25 15.40
CA VAL A 12 -6.58 -17.26 14.04
C VAL A 12 -7.12 -18.63 13.69
N THR A 13 -8.16 -18.63 12.86
CA THR A 13 -8.75 -19.80 12.21
C THR A 13 -8.77 -19.59 10.70
N VAL A 14 -8.90 -20.66 9.91
CA VAL A 14 -9.00 -20.56 8.45
C VAL A 14 -10.40 -20.90 8.00
N GLU A 15 -11.02 -19.99 7.26
CA GLU A 15 -12.25 -20.25 6.53
C GLU A 15 -11.92 -21.13 5.31
N ARG A 16 -12.32 -22.41 5.37
CA ARG A 16 -11.92 -23.43 4.39
C ARG A 16 -12.40 -23.14 2.96
N GLU A 17 -13.51 -22.43 2.82
CA GLU A 17 -14.10 -22.11 1.52
C GLU A 17 -13.35 -20.99 0.79
N SER A 18 -12.81 -20.02 1.53
CA SER A 18 -12.17 -18.81 0.99
C SER A 18 -10.66 -18.79 1.18
N ASN A 19 -10.10 -19.71 1.97
CA ASN A 19 -8.71 -19.71 2.44
C ASN A 19 -8.31 -18.40 3.16
N ILE A 20 -9.26 -17.72 3.78
CA ILE A 20 -9.04 -16.49 4.52
C ILE A 20 -8.75 -16.82 5.99
N PHE A 21 -7.67 -16.26 6.52
CA PHE A 21 -7.40 -16.24 7.96
C PHE A 21 -8.34 -15.25 8.65
N ARG A 22 -9.04 -15.70 9.68
CA ARG A 22 -9.95 -14.89 10.51
C ARG A 22 -9.57 -15.03 11.96
N LEU A 23 -9.86 -14.03 12.77
CA LEU A 23 -9.70 -14.14 14.22
C LEU A 23 -10.71 -15.16 14.77
N VAL A 24 -10.32 -15.86 15.84
CA VAL A 24 -11.09 -16.97 16.42
C VAL A 24 -12.49 -16.56 16.91
N HIS A 25 -12.68 -15.28 17.24
CA HIS A 25 -13.96 -14.74 17.70
C HIS A 25 -14.11 -13.25 17.34
N TYR A 26 -15.35 -12.80 17.13
CA TYR A 26 -15.62 -11.40 16.77
C TYR A 26 -15.17 -10.40 17.85
N THR A 27 -15.24 -10.78 19.14
CA THR A 27 -14.73 -9.92 20.23
C THR A 27 -13.20 -9.77 20.19
N THR A 28 -12.47 -10.75 19.64
CA THR A 28 -11.02 -10.64 19.42
C THR A 28 -10.74 -9.63 18.30
N GLN A 29 -11.59 -9.63 17.26
CA GLN A 29 -11.55 -8.63 16.20
C GLN A 29 -11.83 -7.22 16.74
N GLU A 30 -12.92 -7.06 17.48
CA GLU A 30 -13.25 -5.77 18.11
C GLU A 30 -12.13 -5.29 19.05
N HIS A 31 -11.53 -6.19 19.83
CA HIS A 31 -10.42 -5.84 20.70
C HIS A 31 -9.23 -5.31 19.88
N PHE A 32 -8.81 -6.04 18.85
CA PHE A 32 -7.71 -5.59 18.00
C PHE A 32 -8.02 -4.30 17.26
N GLU A 33 -9.23 -4.13 16.74
CA GLU A 33 -9.65 -2.89 16.06
C GLU A 33 -9.56 -1.68 16.99
N HIS A 34 -9.94 -1.82 18.27
CA HIS A 34 -9.84 -0.74 19.25
C HIS A 34 -8.41 -0.46 19.72
N THR A 35 -7.58 -1.50 19.87
CA THR A 35 -6.20 -1.33 20.37
C THR A 35 -5.19 -1.09 19.25
N ARG A 36 -5.60 -1.25 17.98
CA ARG A 36 -4.71 -1.34 16.82
C ARG A 36 -3.72 -0.20 16.78
N ASP A 37 -4.22 1.02 16.84
CA ASP A 37 -3.43 2.22 16.60
C ASP A 37 -2.41 2.45 17.74
N SER A 38 -2.65 1.87 18.93
CA SER A 38 -1.73 1.97 20.08
C SER A 38 -0.70 0.84 20.14
N TRP A 39 -1.09 -0.40 19.81
CA TRP A 39 -0.22 -1.58 19.92
C TRP A 39 0.58 -1.82 18.64
N PHE A 40 0.06 -1.37 17.50
CA PHE A 40 0.63 -1.60 16.17
C PHE A 40 0.97 -0.30 15.45
N ALA A 41 1.21 0.80 16.17
CA ALA A 41 1.68 2.05 15.54
C ALA A 41 2.89 1.85 14.61
N PRO A 42 3.91 1.03 14.94
CA PRO A 42 5.02 0.75 14.02
C PRO A 42 4.62 -0.13 12.82
N ALA A 43 3.55 -0.93 12.97
CA ALA A 43 3.16 -1.89 11.94
C ALA A 43 2.64 -1.19 10.68
N ASN A 44 1.91 -0.09 10.81
CA ASN A 44 1.49 0.70 9.64
C ASN A 44 2.71 1.27 8.89
N ALA A 45 3.72 1.73 9.63
CA ALA A 45 5.00 2.16 9.06
C ALA A 45 5.68 1.05 8.25
N ASP A 46 5.77 -0.14 8.84
CA ASP A 46 6.44 -1.28 8.24
C ASP A 46 5.65 -1.83 7.05
N MET A 47 4.32 -1.84 7.13
CA MET A 47 3.44 -2.19 6.03
C MET A 47 3.54 -1.17 4.89
N ALA A 48 3.59 0.13 5.20
CA ALA A 48 3.79 1.18 4.21
C ALA A 48 5.14 1.01 3.50
N ARG A 49 6.25 0.87 4.25
CA ARG A 49 7.59 0.62 3.68
C ARG A 49 7.62 -0.65 2.83
N THR A 50 7.00 -1.73 3.31
CA THR A 50 6.93 -3.00 2.59
C THR A 50 6.14 -2.87 1.29
N CYS A 51 4.97 -2.23 1.33
CA CYS A 51 4.20 -1.96 0.13
C CYS A 51 5.02 -1.14 -0.87
N LEU A 52 5.62 -0.04 -0.41
CA LEU A 52 6.46 0.82 -1.24
C LEU A 52 7.67 0.07 -1.82
N ALA A 53 8.32 -0.81 -1.05
CA ALA A 53 9.40 -1.66 -1.55
C ALA A 53 8.93 -2.59 -2.68
N TYR A 54 7.80 -3.27 -2.51
CA TYR A 54 7.21 -4.11 -3.57
C TYR A 54 6.86 -3.32 -4.83
N LEU A 55 6.45 -2.06 -4.67
CA LEU A 55 6.04 -1.18 -5.77
C LEU A 55 7.23 -0.54 -6.52
N THR A 56 8.37 -0.37 -5.84
CA THR A 56 9.55 0.34 -6.39
C THR A 56 10.67 -0.58 -6.84
N GLN A 57 11.02 -1.57 -6.01
CA GLN A 57 12.15 -2.46 -6.24
C GLN A 57 11.75 -3.71 -7.03
N GLY A 58 10.77 -3.56 -7.93
CA GLY A 58 10.08 -4.63 -8.66
C GLY A 58 10.87 -5.94 -8.77
N HIS A 59 10.34 -6.99 -8.14
CA HIS A 59 10.86 -8.37 -8.17
C HIS A 59 12.19 -8.66 -7.45
N GLU A 60 12.95 -7.69 -6.93
CA GLU A 60 14.18 -7.99 -6.16
C GLU A 60 13.90 -8.49 -4.74
N PHE A 61 12.70 -8.23 -4.20
CA PHE A 61 12.22 -8.91 -3.00
C PHE A 61 11.72 -10.32 -3.35
N HIS A 62 12.67 -11.27 -3.36
CA HIS A 62 12.39 -12.70 -3.29
C HIS A 62 11.80 -13.05 -1.90
N PHE A 63 10.55 -12.68 -1.66
CA PHE A 63 9.73 -13.40 -0.68
C PHE A 63 9.11 -14.59 -1.40
N GLU A 64 9.98 -15.51 -1.83
CA GLU A 64 9.54 -16.78 -2.38
C GLU A 64 8.72 -17.50 -1.30
N SER A 65 7.51 -17.91 -1.68
CA SER A 65 6.72 -18.99 -1.05
C SER A 65 5.55 -18.68 -0.09
N CYS A 66 5.03 -17.46 0.05
CA CYS A 66 3.83 -17.26 0.91
C CYS A 66 2.52 -16.97 0.16
N PHE A 67 2.57 -16.47 -1.07
CA PHE A 67 1.36 -16.11 -1.83
C PHE A 67 1.04 -17.20 -2.85
N ASN A 68 -0.01 -17.97 -2.57
CA ASN A 68 -0.56 -18.94 -3.51
C ASN A 68 -1.01 -18.20 -4.79
N HIS A 69 -0.41 -18.58 -5.91
CA HIS A 69 -0.73 -18.04 -7.23
C HIS A 69 -2.22 -18.18 -7.58
N ASP A 70 -2.89 -19.19 -7.02
CA ASP A 70 -4.32 -19.49 -7.23
C ASP A 70 -5.30 -18.50 -6.59
N SER A 71 -4.86 -17.66 -5.65
CA SER A 71 -5.74 -16.69 -4.96
C SER A 71 -5.97 -15.38 -5.73
N GLY A 72 -5.22 -15.16 -6.82
CA GLY A 72 -5.25 -13.89 -7.57
C GLY A 72 -4.72 -12.67 -6.81
N LEU A 73 -4.33 -12.83 -5.53
CA LEU A 73 -3.79 -11.77 -4.69
C LEU A 73 -2.28 -11.96 -4.52
N THR A 74 -1.50 -11.28 -5.35
CA THR A 74 -0.04 -11.24 -5.22
C THR A 74 0.39 -10.14 -4.24
N ALA A 75 1.57 -10.24 -3.63
CA ALA A 75 2.11 -9.17 -2.79
C ALA A 75 2.13 -7.80 -3.51
N PRO A 76 2.51 -7.71 -4.80
CA PRO A 76 2.35 -6.47 -5.57
C PRO A 76 0.90 -5.98 -5.70
N SER A 77 -0.08 -6.88 -5.86
CA SER A 77 -1.50 -6.51 -5.93
C SER A 77 -2.00 -5.96 -4.59
N TYR A 78 -1.65 -6.61 -3.48
CA TYR A 78 -1.92 -6.08 -2.15
C TYR A 78 -1.27 -4.71 -1.95
N ALA A 79 0.02 -4.59 -2.27
CA ALA A 79 0.77 -3.35 -2.13
C ALA A 79 0.12 -2.21 -2.94
N SER A 80 -0.24 -2.44 -4.21
CA SER A 80 -0.87 -1.42 -5.05
C SER A 80 -2.24 -0.96 -4.53
N ASN A 81 -2.95 -1.84 -3.82
CA ASN A 81 -4.29 -1.53 -3.31
C ASN A 81 -4.28 -0.85 -1.94
N ASN A 82 -3.24 -1.07 -1.13
CA ASN A 82 -3.25 -0.69 0.29
C ASN A 82 -2.14 0.31 0.67
N TRP A 83 -1.13 0.55 -0.18
CA TRP A 83 0.02 1.38 0.17
C TRP A 83 -0.40 2.78 0.68
N ALA A 84 -1.37 3.43 0.03
CA ALA A 84 -1.76 4.78 0.39
C ALA A 84 -2.45 4.86 1.75
N ASP A 85 -3.21 3.84 2.12
CA ASP A 85 -3.84 3.76 3.44
C ASP A 85 -2.78 3.56 4.52
N HIS A 86 -1.80 2.67 4.29
CA HIS A 86 -0.68 2.48 5.21
C HIS A 86 0.19 3.73 5.37
N VAL A 87 0.38 4.51 4.29
CA VAL A 87 1.13 5.77 4.33
C VAL A 87 0.34 6.89 5.02
N ARG A 88 -0.99 6.91 4.90
CA ARG A 88 -1.82 7.97 5.50
C ARG A 88 -1.66 8.04 7.03
N ASP A 89 -1.43 6.90 7.65
CA ASP A 89 -1.35 6.79 9.11
C ASP A 89 0.09 6.92 9.64
N ASP A 90 1.08 7.11 8.76
CA ASP A 90 2.50 7.25 9.16
C ASP A 90 3.16 8.53 8.61
N SER A 91 3.46 9.45 9.53
CA SER A 91 4.08 10.73 9.18
C SER A 91 5.53 10.62 8.67
N ILE A 92 6.26 9.58 9.04
CA ILE A 92 7.65 9.36 8.61
C ILE A 92 7.66 8.93 7.16
N VAL A 93 6.81 7.96 6.80
CA VAL A 93 6.73 7.47 5.41
C VAL A 93 6.16 8.55 4.48
N GLN A 94 5.27 9.42 4.97
CA GLN A 94 4.80 10.58 4.20
C GLN A 94 5.93 11.53 3.78
N GLN A 95 6.99 11.68 4.59
CA GLN A 95 8.14 12.53 4.26
C GLN A 95 9.02 11.93 3.15
N GLU A 96 9.07 10.61 3.06
CA GLU A 96 9.84 9.90 2.04
C GLU A 96 9.06 9.73 0.71
N LEU A 97 7.74 9.93 0.75
CA LEU A 97 6.86 9.72 -0.40
C LEU A 97 7.19 10.60 -1.62
N PRO A 98 7.53 11.91 -1.48
CA PRO A 98 7.92 12.73 -2.62
C PRO A 98 9.08 12.13 -3.41
N ARG A 99 10.12 11.63 -2.73
CA ARG A 99 11.29 10.99 -3.37
C ARG A 99 10.91 9.75 -4.15
N LEU A 100 9.99 8.96 -3.60
CA LEU A 100 9.49 7.76 -4.24
C LEU A 100 8.67 8.06 -5.51
N LEU A 101 7.96 9.19 -5.50
CA LEU A 101 7.16 9.70 -6.60
C LEU A 101 7.96 10.56 -7.60
N GLU A 102 9.29 10.61 -7.50
CA GLU A 102 10.15 11.27 -8.51
C GLU A 102 10.33 10.39 -9.76
N ASP A 103 10.33 9.07 -9.62
CA ASP A 103 10.48 8.16 -10.76
C ASP A 103 9.14 7.91 -11.46
N GLN A 104 9.04 8.37 -12.72
CA GLN A 104 7.86 8.17 -13.57
C GLN A 104 7.50 6.69 -13.75
N LYS A 105 8.47 5.76 -13.67
CA LYS A 105 8.21 4.31 -13.76
C LYS A 105 7.38 3.82 -12.57
N HIS A 106 7.64 4.32 -11.37
CA HIS A 106 6.85 4.01 -10.18
C HIS A 106 5.44 4.57 -10.30
N ILE A 107 5.31 5.82 -10.76
CA ILE A 107 4.01 6.47 -10.98
C ILE A 107 3.17 5.67 -11.99
N ASP A 108 3.77 5.30 -13.11
CA ASP A 108 3.08 4.54 -14.17
C ASP A 108 2.67 3.14 -13.68
N PHE A 109 3.52 2.47 -12.88
CA PHE A 109 3.17 1.19 -12.28
C PHE A 109 1.98 1.31 -11.32
N LEU A 110 2.03 2.24 -10.36
CA LEU A 110 0.95 2.47 -9.39
C LEU A 110 -0.37 2.85 -10.05
N TRP A 111 -0.30 3.59 -11.16
CA TRP A 111 -1.47 3.96 -11.94
C TRP A 111 -2.13 2.75 -12.62
N ASN A 112 -1.31 1.84 -13.15
CA ASN A 112 -1.78 0.68 -13.91
C ASN A 112 -2.18 -0.52 -13.03
N SER A 113 -1.65 -0.62 -11.81
CA SER A 113 -1.93 -1.72 -10.87
C SER A 113 -3.26 -1.58 -10.12
N THR A 114 -3.93 -0.42 -10.20
CA THR A 114 -5.21 -0.19 -9.50
C THR A 114 -6.41 -0.98 -10.11
N PRO A 115 -7.16 -1.76 -9.32
CA PRO A 115 -8.35 -2.49 -9.74
C PRO A 115 -9.41 -1.56 -10.35
N GLY A 116 -10.06 -2.01 -11.43
CA GLY A 116 -11.10 -1.26 -12.14
C GLY A 116 -10.64 -0.44 -13.35
N ARG A 117 -9.31 -0.33 -13.61
CA ARG A 117 -8.77 0.39 -14.79
C ARG A 117 -8.21 -0.49 -15.91
N ALA A 118 -8.35 -1.81 -15.82
CA ALA A 118 -8.10 -2.70 -16.96
C ALA A 118 -8.93 -2.32 -18.21
N LEU A 119 -10.07 -1.63 -18.03
CA LEU A 119 -10.94 -1.14 -19.11
C LEU A 119 -10.48 0.20 -19.74
N ASN A 120 -9.53 0.92 -19.15
CA ASN A 120 -9.08 2.24 -19.61
C ASN A 120 -7.67 2.23 -20.23
N ARG A 121 -7.18 1.05 -20.63
CA ARG A 121 -5.88 0.86 -21.30
C ARG A 121 -5.72 1.65 -22.62
N PHE A 122 -6.80 2.31 -23.08
CA PHE A 122 -6.88 3.07 -24.35
C PHE A 122 -6.79 4.60 -24.21
N ARG A 123 -6.63 5.18 -23.02
CA ARG A 123 -6.32 6.61 -22.89
C ARG A 123 -4.91 6.78 -22.36
N SER A 124 -4.01 7.28 -23.22
CA SER A 124 -2.63 7.66 -22.91
C SER A 124 -2.58 8.84 -21.94
N ASN A 125 -3.07 8.66 -20.72
CA ASN A 125 -2.97 9.66 -19.68
C ASN A 125 -1.82 9.19 -18.77
N ARG A 126 -0.61 9.70 -19.03
CA ARG A 126 0.51 9.55 -18.09
C ARG A 126 0.00 9.89 -16.68
N GLY A 127 0.24 8.99 -15.73
CA GLY A 127 0.04 9.31 -14.33
C GLY A 127 1.01 10.44 -13.97
N THR A 128 0.56 11.42 -13.20
CA THR A 128 1.47 12.35 -12.54
C THR A 128 1.41 12.08 -11.05
N ALA A 129 2.50 12.33 -10.32
CA ALA A 129 2.54 12.20 -8.88
C ALA A 129 1.36 12.94 -8.23
N LEU A 130 1.07 14.16 -8.71
CA LEU A 130 -0.05 14.98 -8.28
C LEU A 130 -1.41 14.30 -8.42
N ARG A 131 -1.68 13.64 -9.56
CA ARG A 131 -2.95 12.92 -9.79
C ARG A 131 -3.09 11.70 -8.89
N LEU A 132 -1.98 11.03 -8.63
CA LEU A 132 -1.93 9.83 -7.81
C LEU A 132 -2.19 10.18 -6.33
N VAL A 133 -1.47 11.17 -5.78
CA VAL A 133 -1.69 11.59 -4.38
C VAL A 133 -3.08 12.21 -4.17
N ALA A 134 -3.63 12.92 -5.16
CA ALA A 134 -4.98 13.48 -5.09
C ALA A 134 -6.06 12.37 -5.11
N ARG A 135 -5.88 11.34 -5.94
CA ARG A 135 -6.76 10.17 -5.98
C ARG A 135 -6.80 9.47 -4.62
N ASP A 136 -5.63 9.29 -4.02
CA ASP A 136 -5.46 8.48 -2.82
C ASP A 136 -5.67 9.27 -1.52
N GLY A 137 -6.06 10.56 -1.62
CA GLY A 137 -6.39 11.40 -0.46
C GLY A 137 -5.18 11.73 0.43
N LEU A 138 -3.98 11.75 -0.13
CA LEU A 138 -2.74 12.07 0.58
C LEU A 138 -2.53 13.59 0.64
N LYS A 139 -3.36 14.24 1.46
CA LYS A 139 -3.48 15.72 1.51
C LYS A 139 -2.15 16.43 1.80
N GLY A 140 -1.37 15.95 2.78
CA GLY A 140 -0.08 16.59 3.14
C GLY A 140 0.95 16.53 2.01
N THR A 141 1.04 15.39 1.31
CA THR A 141 1.91 15.26 0.13
C THR A 141 1.40 16.11 -1.04
N LEU A 142 0.08 16.18 -1.23
CA LEU A 142 -0.53 17.01 -2.27
C LEU A 142 -0.19 18.49 -2.08
N GLU A 143 -0.33 19.02 -0.86
CA GLU A 143 0.02 20.40 -0.53
C GLU A 143 1.52 20.66 -0.77
N SER A 144 2.39 19.77 -0.30
CA SER A 144 3.84 19.87 -0.51
C SER A 144 4.24 19.88 -2.00
N LEU A 145 3.57 19.08 -2.83
CA LEU A 145 3.83 19.06 -4.28
C LEU A 145 3.34 20.34 -4.96
N LEU A 146 2.22 20.92 -4.53
CA LEU A 146 1.71 22.18 -5.08
C LEU A 146 2.61 23.36 -4.75
N GLU A 147 3.12 23.44 -3.52
CA GLU A 147 4.07 24.47 -3.09
C GLU A 147 5.38 24.41 -3.89
N ASN A 148 5.91 23.20 -4.11
CA ASN A 148 7.10 23.01 -4.94
C ASN A 148 6.86 23.35 -6.42
N CYS A 149 5.69 23.04 -6.98
CA CYS A 149 5.36 23.45 -8.35
C CYS A 149 5.30 24.97 -8.53
N GLN A 150 4.78 25.71 -7.53
CA GLN A 150 4.77 27.17 -7.56
C GLN A 150 6.17 27.78 -7.43
N ALA A 151 7.05 27.15 -6.66
CA ALA A 151 8.43 27.60 -6.50
C ALA A 151 9.30 27.40 -7.75
N VAL A 152 8.98 26.42 -8.60
CA VAL A 152 9.66 26.20 -9.89
C VAL A 152 9.25 27.25 -10.92
N ASP A 153 7.96 27.59 -11.00
CA ASP A 153 7.43 28.60 -11.95
C ASP A 153 8.00 30.01 -11.66
N LEU A 154 8.34 30.31 -10.40
CA LEU A 154 8.97 31.58 -10.00
C LEU A 154 10.50 31.64 -10.24
N ARG A 155 11.15 30.53 -10.58
CA ARG A 155 12.60 30.49 -10.87
C ARG A 155 12.94 30.60 -12.37
N ASP A 156 11.94 30.51 -13.23
CA ASP A 156 12.08 30.62 -14.68
C ASP A 156 11.83 32.06 -15.20
N TYR A 157 11.92 33.08 -14.33
CA TYR A 157 11.80 34.51 -14.66
C TYR A 157 12.99 35.35 -14.19
#